data_AF-I0BIV4-F1
#
_entry.id   AF-I0BIV4-F1
#
_cell.length_a   1.000
_cell.length_b   1.000
_cell.length_c   1.000
_cell.angle_alpha   90.00
_cell.angle_beta   90.00
_cell.angle_gamma   90.00
#
_symmetry.space_group_name_H-M   'P 1'
#
loop_
_entity.id
_entity.type
_entity.pdbx_description
1 polymer ?
#
loop_
_entity_poly.entity_id
_entity_poly.type
_entity_poly.pdbx_seq_one_letter_code
_entity_poly.pdbx_strand_id
1 'polypeptide(L)'
;MKRDMDLIIQILKVIEEYKTPTNNIVVQLDGYEDEEKDEIVQGHCVLLRDAGFIEGKVGYQPYTFTVTHMTWEGHEFLDLARNDTVVEKAKSVAKQKGLEFSSLPLDIAKDFLSSTFKSMIGL
;
A
#
# COMPACT_ATOMS: atom_id res chain seq x y z
N MET A 1 9.84 -10.09 7.85
CA MET A 1 9.66 -8.95 6.91
C MET A 1 9.41 -7.67 7.70
N LYS A 2 10.06 -6.57 7.30
CA LYS A 2 9.75 -5.22 7.80
C LYS A 2 8.68 -4.61 6.87
N ARG A 3 7.67 -3.93 7.44
CA ARG A 3 6.65 -3.21 6.67
C ARG A 3 7.25 -1.97 6.01
N ASP A 4 6.85 -1.71 4.77
CA ASP A 4 7.22 -0.52 4.02
C ASP A 4 5.98 0.17 3.42
N MET A 5 5.69 1.39 3.87
CA MET A 5 4.53 2.16 3.39
C MET A 5 4.67 2.60 1.93
N ASP A 6 5.89 2.89 1.45
CA ASP A 6 6.09 3.27 0.05
C ASP A 6 5.78 2.08 -0.88
N LEU A 7 6.18 0.87 -0.46
CA LEU A 7 5.85 -0.36 -1.18
C LEU A 7 4.36 -0.67 -1.13
N ILE A 8 3.72 -0.51 0.03
CA ILE A 8 2.26 -0.69 0.17
C ILE A 8 1.49 0.21 -0.80
N ILE A 9 1.88 1.48 -0.91
CA ILE A 9 1.23 2.43 -1.83
C ILE A 9 1.40 1.96 -3.28
N GLN A 10 2.60 1.50 -3.66
CA GLN A 10 2.85 0.96 -5.00
C GLN A 10 2.01 -0.26 -5.31
N ILE A 11 1.91 -1.21 -4.36
CA ILE A 11 1.07 -2.41 -4.49
C ILE A 11 -0.39 -2.02 -4.73
N LEU A 12 -0.94 -1.12 -3.91
CA LEU A 12 -2.33 -0.68 -4.05
C LEU A 12 -2.56 0.03 -5.39
N LYS A 13 -1.62 0.87 -5.86
CA LYS A 13 -1.69 1.48 -7.20
C LYS A 13 -1.78 0.41 -8.29
N VAL A 14 -0.92 -0.60 -8.25
CA VAL A 14 -0.97 -1.71 -9.23
C VAL A 14 -2.29 -2.46 -9.17
N ILE A 15 -2.81 -2.76 -7.97
CA ILE A 15 -4.10 -3.44 -7.84
C ILE A 15 -5.23 -2.62 -8.47
N GLU A 16 -5.25 -1.30 -8.28
CA GLU A 16 -6.27 -0.41 -8.84
C GLU A 16 -6.24 -0.32 -10.38
N GLU A 17 -5.07 -0.50 -11.01
CA GLU A 17 -4.96 -0.51 -12.47
C GLU A 17 -5.76 -1.65 -13.12
N TYR A 18 -6.09 -2.71 -12.37
CA TYR A 18 -6.93 -3.81 -12.83
C TYR A 18 -8.42 -3.48 -12.64
N LYS A 19 -9.03 -2.99 -13.71
CA LYS A 19 -10.32 -2.30 -13.72
C LYS A 19 -11.58 -3.17 -13.55
N THR A 20 -11.49 -4.46 -13.23
CA THR A 20 -12.67 -5.35 -13.26
C THR A 20 -12.81 -6.24 -12.03
N PRO A 21 -14.01 -6.34 -11.42
CA PRO A 21 -14.26 -7.17 -10.22
C PRO A 21 -14.02 -8.68 -10.39
N THR A 22 -13.87 -9.14 -11.63
CA THR A 22 -13.71 -10.55 -11.98
C THR A 22 -12.27 -10.96 -12.19
N ASN A 23 -11.33 -10.01 -12.23
CA ASN A 23 -9.93 -10.30 -12.47
C ASN A 23 -9.21 -10.54 -11.15
N ASN A 24 -8.69 -11.75 -11.01
CA ASN A 24 -7.71 -12.07 -10.00
C ASN A 24 -6.32 -11.73 -10.54
N ILE A 25 -5.46 -11.16 -9.69
CA ILE A 25 -4.10 -10.77 -10.10
C ILE A 25 -3.07 -11.25 -9.10
N VAL A 26 -1.87 -11.51 -9.59
CA VAL A 26 -0.67 -11.57 -8.76
C VAL A 26 0.06 -10.26 -8.98
N VAL A 27 0.31 -9.51 -7.91
CA VAL A 27 0.98 -8.21 -8.02
C VAL A 27 2.42 -8.44 -8.45
N GLN A 28 2.86 -7.68 -9.45
CA GLN A 28 4.22 -7.64 -9.96
C GLN A 28 4.64 -6.17 -10.04
N LEU A 29 5.87 -5.87 -9.66
CA LEU A 29 6.41 -4.51 -9.63
C LEU A 29 7.75 -4.47 -10.37
N ASP A 30 7.95 -3.41 -11.15
CA ASP A 30 9.24 -3.15 -11.80
C ASP A 30 10.35 -3.04 -10.75
N GLY A 31 11.47 -3.75 -10.96
CA GLY A 31 12.59 -3.86 -10.04
C GLY A 31 12.48 -4.95 -8.97
N TYR A 32 11.36 -5.69 -8.93
CA TYR A 32 11.08 -6.81 -8.01
C TYR A 32 10.97 -8.17 -8.74
N GLU A 33 11.66 -8.33 -9.87
CA GLU A 33 11.52 -9.52 -10.74
C GLU A 33 12.28 -10.77 -10.25
N ASP A 34 13.24 -10.60 -9.33
CA ASP A 34 13.92 -11.73 -8.69
C ASP A 34 13.08 -12.34 -7.57
N GLU A 35 13.27 -13.65 -7.32
CA GLU A 35 12.44 -14.44 -6.40
C GLU A 35 12.38 -13.86 -4.99
N GLU A 36 13.51 -13.39 -4.44
CA GLU A 36 13.57 -12.81 -3.09
C GLU A 36 12.76 -11.52 -3.01
N LYS A 37 12.84 -10.66 -4.03
CA LYS A 37 12.06 -9.42 -4.07
C LYS A 37 10.58 -9.66 -4.36
N ASP A 38 10.22 -10.59 -5.23
CA ASP A 38 8.81 -10.94 -5.44
C ASP A 38 8.20 -11.45 -4.12
N GLU A 39 8.91 -12.30 -3.36
CA GLU A 39 8.46 -12.71 -2.02
C GLU A 39 8.22 -11.52 -1.08
N ILE A 40 8.99 -10.44 -1.21
CA ILE A 40 8.76 -9.20 -0.46
C ILE A 40 7.41 -8.57 -0.87
N VAL A 41 7.11 -8.51 -2.16
CA VAL A 41 5.83 -7.99 -2.68
C VAL A 41 4.66 -8.87 -2.23
N GLN A 42 4.77 -10.18 -2.40
CA GLN A 42 3.73 -11.14 -1.99
C GLN A 42 3.47 -11.07 -0.48
N GLY A 43 4.52 -10.94 0.34
CA GLY A 43 4.38 -10.78 1.78
C GLY A 43 3.67 -9.48 2.19
N HIS A 44 3.89 -8.37 1.48
CA HIS A 44 3.15 -7.13 1.70
C HIS A 44 1.69 -7.24 1.28
N CYS A 45 1.37 -8.02 0.25
CA CYS A 45 -0.02 -8.32 -0.11
C CYS A 45 -0.73 -9.10 1.01
N VAL A 46 -0.05 -10.07 1.64
CA VAL A 46 -0.58 -10.78 2.81
C VAL A 46 -0.85 -9.81 3.98
N LEU A 47 0.07 -8.90 4.26
CA LEU A 47 -0.11 -7.88 5.31
C LEU A 47 -1.29 -6.95 5.03
N LEU A 48 -1.49 -6.54 3.77
CA LEU A 48 -2.64 -5.73 3.36
C LEU A 48 -3.96 -6.48 3.51
N ARG A 49 -3.97 -7.79 3.21
CA ARG A 49 -5.15 -8.64 3.47
C ARG A 49 -5.45 -8.70 4.97
N ASP A 50 -4.43 -8.95 5.79
CA ASP A 50 -4.61 -9.05 7.24
C ASP A 50 -5.06 -7.72 7.86
N ALA A 51 -4.71 -6.59 7.25
CA ALA A 51 -5.21 -5.25 7.60
C ALA A 51 -6.61 -4.93 7.05
N GLY A 52 -7.17 -5.80 6.19
CA GLY A 52 -8.50 -5.61 5.58
C GLY A 52 -8.54 -4.64 4.40
N PHE A 53 -7.41 -4.34 3.77
CA PHE A 53 -7.32 -3.38 2.65
C PHE A 53 -7.53 -4.06 1.30
N ILE A 54 -7.24 -5.36 1.22
CA ILE A 54 -7.44 -6.19 0.03
C ILE A 54 -7.96 -7.56 0.43
N GLU A 55 -8.57 -8.27 -0.50
CA GLU A 55 -8.99 -9.65 -0.33
C GLU A 55 -8.27 -10.54 -1.34
N GLY A 56 -7.95 -11.78 -0.94
CA GLY A 56 -7.19 -12.67 -1.79
C GLY A 56 -6.83 -13.99 -1.14
N LYS A 57 -6.12 -14.82 -1.88
CA LYS A 57 -5.74 -16.18 -1.46
C LYS A 57 -4.27 -16.43 -1.71
N VAL A 58 -3.66 -17.18 -0.80
CA VAL A 58 -2.28 -17.67 -0.93
C VAL A 58 -2.31 -19.00 -1.68
N GLY A 59 -1.50 -19.13 -2.73
CA GLY A 59 -1.07 -20.39 -3.32
C GLY A 59 0.30 -20.79 -2.77
N TYR A 60 0.60 -22.09 -2.68
CA TYR A 60 1.83 -22.60 -2.06
C TYR A 60 2.80 -23.29 -3.02
N GLN A 61 2.51 -23.33 -4.33
CA GLN A 61 3.33 -23.98 -5.35
C GLN A 61 3.12 -23.32 -6.73
N PRO A 62 3.76 -22.18 -7.04
CA PRO A 62 4.68 -21.38 -6.21
C PRO A 62 3.98 -20.57 -5.11
N TYR A 63 4.74 -20.08 -4.11
CA TYR A 63 4.20 -19.20 -3.06
C TYR A 63 3.79 -17.85 -3.67
N THR A 64 2.49 -17.62 -3.81
CA THR A 64 1.96 -16.43 -4.49
C THR A 64 0.71 -15.93 -3.81
N PHE A 65 0.56 -14.61 -3.69
CA PHE A 65 -0.68 -14.01 -3.23
C PHE A 65 -1.50 -13.54 -4.43
N THR A 66 -2.65 -14.17 -4.63
CA THR A 66 -3.60 -13.77 -5.66
C THR A 66 -4.63 -12.83 -5.05
N VAL A 67 -4.59 -11.56 -5.44
CA VAL A 67 -5.56 -10.53 -5.08
C VAL A 67 -6.85 -10.76 -5.87
N THR A 68 -7.99 -10.67 -5.19
CA THR A 68 -9.33 -10.79 -5.79
C THR A 68 -10.00 -9.42 -5.94
N HIS A 69 -9.86 -8.53 -4.96
CA HIS A 69 -10.30 -7.14 -5.02
C HIS A 69 -9.64 -6.29 -3.94
N MET A 70 -9.68 -4.98 -4.11
CA MET A 70 -9.39 -3.99 -3.07
C MET A 70 -10.67 -3.69 -2.28
N THR A 71 -10.58 -3.59 -0.96
CA THR A 71 -11.72 -3.24 -0.11
C THR A 71 -11.97 -1.74 -0.14
N TRP A 72 -13.12 -1.29 0.38
CA TRP A 72 -13.41 0.14 0.54
C TRP A 72 -12.32 0.86 1.33
N GLU A 73 -11.83 0.23 2.41
CA GLU A 73 -10.77 0.78 3.25
C GLU A 73 -9.44 0.91 2.48
N GLY A 74 -9.12 -0.05 1.62
CA GLY A 74 -7.97 0.04 0.71
C GLY A 74 -8.08 1.24 -0.24
N HIS A 75 -9.27 1.48 -0.80
CA HIS A 75 -9.52 2.64 -1.66
C HIS A 75 -9.39 3.96 -0.90
N GLU A 76 -9.96 4.08 0.30
CA GLU A 76 -9.85 5.28 1.14
C GLU A 76 -8.39 5.63 1.46
N PHE A 77 -7.59 4.62 1.79
CA PHE A 77 -6.16 4.84 2.01
C PHE A 77 -5.44 5.25 0.71
N LEU A 78 -5.69 4.55 -0.40
CA LEU A 78 -5.06 4.86 -1.68
C LEU A 78 -5.45 6.26 -2.17
N ASP A 79 -6.68 6.72 -1.94
CA ASP A 79 -7.12 8.07 -2.32
C ASP A 79 -6.38 9.17 -1.57
N LEU A 80 -6.00 8.92 -0.32
CA LEU A 80 -5.11 9.82 0.43
C LEU A 80 -3.66 9.72 -0.06
N ALA A 81 -3.21 8.51 -0.41
CA ALA A 81 -1.83 8.21 -0.76
C ALA A 81 -1.48 8.36 -2.26
N ARG A 82 -2.46 8.59 -3.14
CA ARG A 82 -2.23 8.76 -4.58
C ARG A 82 -1.70 10.15 -4.94
N ASN A 83 -1.96 11.14 -4.09
CA ASN A 83 -1.51 12.51 -4.33
C ASN A 83 -0.08 12.66 -3.83
N ASP A 84 0.87 12.74 -4.76
CA ASP A 84 2.30 12.87 -4.43
C ASP A 84 2.58 14.10 -3.55
N THR A 85 1.83 15.20 -3.71
CA THR A 85 2.00 16.39 -2.85
C THR A 85 1.60 16.10 -1.41
N VAL A 86 0.55 15.32 -1.19
CA VAL A 86 0.11 14.89 0.15
C VAL A 86 1.16 13.96 0.76
N VAL A 87 1.63 12.97 -0.01
CA VAL A 87 2.65 12.01 0.45
C VAL A 87 3.96 12.70 0.80
N GLU A 88 4.48 13.58 -0.06
CA GLU A 88 5.74 14.28 0.18
C GLU A 88 5.67 15.24 1.38
N LYS A 89 4.53 15.90 1.57
CA LYS A 89 4.30 16.73 2.76
C LYS A 89 4.17 15.85 4.01
N ALA A 90 3.49 14.70 3.95
CA ALA A 90 3.42 13.75 5.06
C ALA A 90 4.80 13.20 5.43
N LYS A 91 5.63 12.83 4.43
CA LYS A 91 7.04 12.45 4.61
C LYS A 91 7.86 13.55 5.27
N SER A 92 7.68 14.80 4.84
CA SER A 92 8.35 15.96 5.41
C SER A 92 7.98 16.17 6.88
N VAL A 93 6.69 16.04 7.24
CA VAL A 93 6.22 16.16 8.63
C VAL A 93 6.76 15.02 9.50
N ALA A 94 6.79 13.78 8.99
CA ALA A 94 7.36 12.64 9.69
C ALA A 94 8.86 12.89 9.98
N LYS A 95 9.60 13.32 8.96
CA LYS A 95 11.03 13.62 9.06
C LYS A 95 11.34 14.72 10.07
N GLN A 96 10.53 15.79 10.11
CA GLN A 96 10.67 16.86 11.12
C GLN A 96 10.50 16.34 12.56
N LYS A 97 9.75 15.25 12.74
CA LYS A 97 9.55 14.57 14.03
C LYS A 97 10.58 13.46 14.29
N GLY A 98 11.58 13.30 13.42
CA GLY A 98 12.59 12.24 13.52
C GLY A 98 12.06 10.85 13.16
N LEU A 99 10.98 10.78 12.37
CA LEU A 99 10.35 9.54 11.93
C LEU A 99 10.50 9.37 10.42
N GLU A 100 10.67 8.13 9.98
CA GLU A 100 10.65 7.77 8.56
C GLU A 100 9.26 7.27 8.17
N PHE A 101 8.60 7.92 7.20
CA PHE A 101 7.22 7.62 6.80
C PHE A 101 7.04 6.16 6.38
N SER A 102 7.98 5.62 5.61
CA SER A 102 7.97 4.22 5.14
C SER A 102 7.93 3.21 6.28
N SER A 103 8.43 3.58 7.47
CA SER A 103 8.51 2.71 8.64
C SER A 103 7.39 2.95 9.67
N LEU A 104 6.43 3.83 9.38
CA LEU A 104 5.32 4.13 10.29
C LEU A 104 4.34 2.93 10.37
N PRO A 105 3.67 2.74 11.52
CA PRO A 105 2.48 1.89 11.57
C PRO A 105 1.41 2.40 10.59
N LEU A 106 0.66 1.49 9.98
CA LEU A 106 -0.34 1.80 8.95
C LEU A 106 -1.34 2.87 9.38
N ASP A 107 -1.90 2.75 10.58
CA ASP A 107 -2.86 3.73 11.13
C ASP A 107 -2.24 5.12 11.27
N ILE A 108 -0.98 5.18 11.72
CA ILE A 108 -0.25 6.45 11.86
C ILE A 108 0.05 7.03 10.48
N ALA A 109 0.42 6.22 9.49
CA ALA A 109 0.62 6.68 8.12
C ALA A 109 -0.68 7.26 7.55
N LYS A 110 -1.83 6.59 7.77
CA LYS A 110 -3.16 7.07 7.39
C LYS A 110 -3.50 8.40 8.05
N ASP A 111 -3.22 8.55 9.35
CA ASP A 111 -3.44 9.80 10.10
C ASP A 111 -2.59 10.96 9.55
N PHE A 112 -1.31 10.71 9.23
CA PHE A 112 -0.44 11.71 8.63
C PHE A 112 -0.94 12.17 7.27
N LEU A 113 -1.36 11.23 6.42
CA LEU A 113 -1.93 11.55 5.10
C LEU A 113 -3.24 12.33 5.23
N SER A 114 -4.17 11.88 6.09
CA SER A 114 -5.46 12.53 6.32
C SER A 114 -5.29 13.94 6.88
N SER A 115 -4.43 14.12 7.89
CA SER A 115 -4.14 15.44 8.47
C SER A 115 -3.51 16.38 7.44
N THR A 116 -2.64 15.85 6.57
CA THR A 116 -2.00 16.63 5.52
C THR A 116 -3.01 17.06 4.46
N PHE A 117 -3.90 16.16 4.05
CA PHE A 117 -4.96 16.44 3.09
C PHE A 117 -5.93 17.52 3.62
N LYS A 118 -6.42 17.37 4.85
CA LYS A 118 -7.30 18.37 5.51
C LYS A 118 -6.65 19.76 5.55
N SER A 119 -5.38 19.82 5.94
CA SER A 119 -4.60 21.07 5.94
C SER A 119 -4.50 21.72 4.55
N MET A 120 -4.47 20.94 3.46
CA MET A 120 -4.39 21.48 2.10
C MET A 120 -5.72 22.08 1.63
N ILE A 121 -6.85 21.59 2.12
CA ILE A 121 -8.20 22.06 1.75
C ILE A 121 -8.81 23.02 2.77
N GLY A 122 -8.07 23.39 3.83
CA GLY A 122 -8.52 24.34 4.85
C GLY A 122 -9.49 23.77 5.88
N LEU A 123 -9.44 22.44 6.12
CA LEU A 123 -10.18 21.74 7.18
C LEU A 123 -9.29 21.39 8.37
#